data_AF-A0AAR5PSL6-F1
#
_entry.id   AF-A0AAR5PSL6-F1
#
_cell.length_a   1.000
_cell.length_b   1.000
_cell.length_c   1.000
_cell.angle_alpha   90.00
_cell.angle_beta   90.00
_cell.angle_gamma   90.00
#
_symmetry.space_group_name_H-M   'P 1'
#
loop_
_entity.id
_entity.type
_entity.pdbx_description
1 polymer ?
#
loop_
_entity_poly.entity_id
_entity_poly.type
_entity_poly.pdbx_seq_one_letter_code
_entity_poly.pdbx_strand_id
1 'polypeptide(L)'
;MGTLHDEEVVAPEMVDKIHGTILNDRRIKVHDVAEADMKKLTARWVPRLLAIDHKRSRVTISNEYLAMFRRNPNELLLRFVTVDETWIHHNTPETKEQSNQWVSSGEHAPKKAKMGLSANK
;
A
#
# COMPACT_ATOMS: atom_id res chain seq x y z
N MET A 1 15.74 -55.94 -33.89
CA MET A 1 15.35 -54.57 -34.28
C MET A 1 14.18 -54.16 -33.41
N GLY A 2 14.43 -53.26 -32.46
CA GLY A 2 13.40 -52.62 -31.65
C GLY A 2 13.95 -51.24 -31.29
N THR A 3 13.33 -50.21 -31.83
CA THR A 3 13.71 -48.81 -31.76
C THR A 3 13.64 -48.32 -30.32
N LEU A 4 14.77 -47.85 -29.78
CA LEU A 4 14.81 -46.99 -28.59
C LEU A 4 14.09 -45.70 -28.96
N HIS A 5 12.97 -45.43 -28.31
CA HIS A 5 12.40 -44.09 -28.29
C HIS A 5 13.35 -43.25 -27.43
N ASP A 6 14.05 -42.30 -28.07
CA ASP A 6 14.75 -41.24 -27.36
C ASP A 6 13.70 -40.40 -26.63
N GLU A 7 13.54 -40.62 -25.33
CA GLU A 7 12.97 -39.60 -24.43
C GLU A 7 13.99 -38.48 -24.39
N GLU A 8 13.75 -37.44 -25.19
CA GLU A 8 14.52 -36.21 -25.23
C GLU A 8 14.61 -35.65 -23.80
N VAL A 9 15.77 -35.81 -23.17
CA VAL A 9 16.03 -35.38 -21.79
C VAL A 9 15.91 -33.87 -21.76
N VAL A 10 14.75 -33.38 -21.33
CA VAL A 10 14.48 -31.94 -21.18
C VAL A 10 15.42 -31.43 -20.09
N ALA A 11 16.46 -30.71 -20.50
CA ALA A 11 17.40 -30.10 -19.56
C ALA A 11 16.62 -29.14 -18.62
N PRO A 12 16.89 -29.15 -17.30
CA PRO A 12 16.22 -28.26 -16.34
C PRO A 12 16.24 -26.78 -16.75
N GLU A 13 17.32 -26.36 -17.41
CA GLU A 13 17.49 -25.01 -17.96
C GLU A 13 16.45 -24.65 -19.03
N MET A 14 16.02 -25.62 -19.82
CA MET A 14 14.99 -25.44 -20.84
C MET A 14 13.60 -25.32 -20.21
N VAL A 15 13.33 -26.09 -19.15
CA VAL A 15 12.11 -25.95 -18.34
C VAL A 15 12.05 -24.58 -17.68
N ASP A 16 13.14 -24.14 -17.06
CA ASP A 16 13.22 -22.83 -16.40
C ASP A 16 13.04 -21.68 -17.38
N LYS A 17 13.58 -21.80 -18.60
CA LYS A 17 13.42 -20.81 -19.68
C LYS A 17 11.99 -20.75 -20.20
N ILE A 18 11.33 -21.90 -20.37
CA ILE A 18 9.92 -21.97 -20.78
C ILE A 18 9.04 -21.41 -19.66
N HIS A 19 9.28 -21.79 -18.42
CA HIS A 19 8.57 -21.29 -17.25
C HIS A 19 8.72 -19.77 -17.11
N GLY A 20 9.93 -19.24 -17.27
CA GLY A 20 10.18 -17.81 -17.30
C GLY A 20 9.50 -17.09 -18.46
N THR A 21 9.36 -17.72 -19.63
CA THR A 21 8.66 -17.14 -20.79
C THR A 21 7.15 -17.08 -20.56
N ILE A 22 6.55 -18.16 -20.05
CA ILE A 22 5.13 -18.25 -19.72
C ILE A 22 4.77 -17.25 -18.61
N LEU A 23 5.56 -17.22 -17.53
CA LEU A 23 5.36 -16.28 -16.42
C LEU A 23 5.57 -14.83 -16.82
N ASN A 24 6.24 -14.53 -17.93
CA ASN A 24 6.40 -13.16 -18.42
C ASN A 24 5.33 -12.74 -19.43
N ASP A 25 4.55 -13.69 -19.97
CA ASP A 25 3.44 -13.40 -20.88
C ASP A 25 2.34 -12.61 -20.16
N ARG A 26 1.98 -11.45 -20.72
CA ARG A 26 0.95 -10.58 -20.16
C ARG A 26 -0.43 -11.23 -20.17
N ARG A 27 -0.74 -12.10 -21.12
CA ARG A 27 -2.04 -12.78 -21.23
C ARG A 27 -2.22 -13.79 -20.10
N ILE A 28 -1.19 -14.57 -19.82
CA ILE A 28 -1.19 -15.53 -18.71
C ILE A 28 -1.31 -14.79 -17.37
N LYS A 29 -0.50 -13.74 -17.14
CA LYS A 29 -0.62 -12.89 -15.94
C LYS A 29 -2.01 -12.31 -15.73
N VAL A 30 -2.69 -11.88 -16.80
CA VAL A 30 -4.04 -11.31 -16.69
C VAL A 30 -5.06 -12.39 -16.35
N HIS A 31 -4.91 -13.59 -16.92
CA HIS A 31 -5.75 -14.74 -16.61
C HIS A 31 -5.59 -15.18 -15.15
N ASP A 32 -4.36 -15.31 -14.66
CA ASP A 32 -4.07 -15.68 -13.27
C ASP A 32 -4.69 -14.68 -12.27
N VAL A 33 -4.63 -13.38 -12.59
CA VAL A 33 -5.25 -12.31 -11.79
C VAL A 33 -6.77 -12.42 -11.79
N ALA A 34 -7.38 -12.80 -12.92
CA ALA A 34 -8.82 -12.99 -13.05
C ALA A 34 -9.31 -14.25 -12.33
N GLU A 35 -8.56 -15.36 -12.41
CA GLU A 35 -8.86 -16.60 -11.68
C GLU A 35 -8.68 -16.43 -10.16
N ALA A 36 -7.73 -15.61 -9.73
CA ALA A 36 -7.48 -15.30 -8.32
C ALA A 36 -8.47 -14.30 -7.69
N ASP A 37 -9.57 -13.94 -8.38
CA ASP A 37 -10.58 -12.95 -7.97
C ASP A 37 -9.94 -11.65 -7.40
N MET A 38 -8.85 -11.20 -8.04
CA MET A 38 -8.13 -10.02 -7.57
C MET A 38 -8.69 -8.75 -8.19
N LYS A 39 -8.79 -7.70 -7.37
CA LYS A 39 -9.23 -6.37 -7.78
C LYS A 39 -8.11 -5.36 -7.61
N LYS A 40 -8.06 -4.39 -8.52
CA LYS A 40 -7.13 -3.27 -8.40
C LYS A 40 -7.76 -2.18 -7.54
N LEU A 41 -7.21 -1.95 -6.35
CA LEU A 41 -7.65 -0.88 -5.46
C LEU A 41 -6.60 0.21 -5.34
N THR A 42 -7.06 1.45 -5.23
CA THR A 42 -6.20 2.59 -4.89
C THR A 42 -5.88 2.58 -3.41
N ALA A 43 -4.59 2.69 -3.07
CA ALA A 43 -4.19 2.77 -1.67
C ALA A 43 -4.78 4.00 -0.98
N ARG A 44 -5.16 3.84 0.29
CA ARG A 44 -5.52 4.96 1.17
C ARG A 44 -4.23 5.61 1.68
N TRP A 45 -4.04 6.87 1.32
CA TRP A 45 -2.88 7.64 1.77
C TRP A 45 -3.05 8.06 3.22
N VAL A 46 -2.08 7.72 4.05
CA VAL A 46 -2.01 8.10 5.47
C VAL A 46 -0.75 8.92 5.72
N PRO A 47 -0.76 9.92 6.63
CA PRO A 47 0.43 10.73 6.89
C PRO A 47 1.66 9.89 7.29
N ARG A 48 1.47 8.91 8.18
CA ARG A 48 2.50 7.95 8.60
C ARG A 48 1.86 6.63 9.01
N LEU A 49 2.61 5.53 8.88
CA LEU A 49 2.27 4.27 9.55
C LEU A 49 2.75 4.35 11.00
N LEU A 50 1.84 4.14 11.94
CA LEU A 50 2.14 4.26 13.37
C LEU A 50 2.45 2.91 14.00
N ALA A 51 3.51 2.88 14.81
CA ALA A 51 3.78 1.79 15.75
C ALA A 51 2.64 1.64 16.77
N ILE A 52 2.58 0.48 17.43
CA ILE A 52 1.51 0.15 18.39
C ILE A 52 1.50 1.16 19.54
N ASP A 53 2.68 1.52 20.07
CA ASP A 53 2.78 2.46 21.19
C ASP A 53 2.29 3.85 20.81
N HIS A 54 2.65 4.35 19.62
CA HIS A 54 2.12 5.62 19.11
C HIS A 54 0.58 5.62 18.97
N LYS A 55 -0.01 4.48 18.57
CA LYS A 55 -1.47 4.35 18.53
C LYS A 55 -2.07 4.41 19.94
N ARG A 56 -1.45 3.72 20.90
CA ARG A 56 -1.89 3.70 22.30
C ARG A 56 -1.83 5.09 22.91
N SER A 57 -0.70 5.79 22.78
CA SER A 57 -0.55 7.16 23.26
C SER A 57 -1.59 8.10 22.66
N ARG A 58 -1.87 7.99 21.35
CA ARG A 58 -2.93 8.79 20.71
C ARG A 58 -4.30 8.54 21.33
N VAL A 59 -4.69 7.28 21.54
CA VAL A 59 -5.99 6.95 22.16
C VAL A 59 -6.07 7.50 23.58
N THR A 60 -5.03 7.32 24.38
CA THR A 60 -5.00 7.84 25.76
C THR A 60 -5.17 9.35 25.79
N ILE A 61 -4.34 10.08 25.06
CA ILE A 61 -4.37 11.55 25.01
C ILE A 61 -5.72 12.04 24.47
N SER A 62 -6.26 11.43 23.41
CA SER A 62 -7.57 11.81 22.87
C SER A 62 -8.71 11.61 23.87
N ASN A 63 -8.67 10.54 24.67
CA ASN A 63 -9.69 10.32 25.71
C ASN A 63 -9.62 11.37 26.82
N GLU A 64 -8.42 11.79 27.22
CA GLU A 64 -8.22 12.86 28.20
C GLU A 64 -8.77 14.20 27.69
N TYR A 65 -8.40 14.59 26.47
CA TYR A 65 -8.94 15.80 25.85
C TYR A 65 -10.46 15.75 25.66
N LEU A 66 -11.01 14.59 25.29
CA LEU A 66 -12.46 14.42 25.18
C LEU A 66 -13.16 14.60 26.53
N ALA A 67 -12.58 14.08 27.62
CA ALA A 67 -13.12 14.27 28.96
C ALA A 67 -13.09 15.75 29.38
N MET A 68 -12.00 16.47 29.09
CA MET A 68 -11.92 17.91 29.35
C MET A 68 -12.93 18.70 28.51
N PHE A 69 -13.03 18.39 27.21
CA PHE A 69 -13.99 19.02 26.31
C PHE A 69 -15.43 18.81 26.77
N ARG A 70 -15.79 17.61 27.23
CA ARG A 70 -17.14 17.32 27.76
C ARG A 70 -17.47 18.07 29.05
N ARG A 71 -16.47 18.41 29.86
CA ARG A 71 -16.67 19.18 31.11
C ARG A 71 -16.93 20.65 30.84
N ASN A 72 -16.14 21.26 29.96
CA ASN A 72 -16.32 22.67 29.57
C ASN A 72 -15.78 22.93 28.16
N PRO A 73 -16.62 22.77 27.12
CA PRO A 73 -16.15 22.92 25.74
C PRO A 73 -15.78 24.37 25.42
N ASN A 74 -16.53 25.35 25.93
CA ASN A 74 -16.33 26.76 25.62
C ASN A 74 -14.99 27.27 26.18
N GLU A 75 -14.67 26.94 27.43
CA GLU A 75 -13.39 27.36 28.03
C GLU A 75 -12.19 26.70 27.33
N LEU A 76 -12.31 25.41 26.99
CA LEU A 76 -11.25 24.70 26.29
C LEU A 76 -10.99 25.34 24.92
N LEU A 77 -12.04 25.58 24.14
CA LEU A 77 -11.92 26.15 22.79
C LEU A 77 -11.44 27.60 22.80
N LEU A 78 -11.87 28.44 23.74
CA LEU A 78 -11.44 29.84 23.83
C LEU A 78 -9.95 29.98 24.14
N ARG A 79 -9.36 29.01 24.83
CA ARG A 79 -7.92 29.01 25.17
C ARG A 79 -7.06 28.25 24.16
N PHE A 80 -7.67 27.52 23.26
CA PHE A 80 -6.93 26.66 22.32
C PHE A 80 -6.41 27.49 21.15
N VAL A 81 -5.09 27.65 21.08
CA VAL A 81 -4.40 28.26 19.95
C VAL A 81 -3.52 27.20 19.29
N THR A 82 -3.69 27.00 17.99
CA THR A 82 -2.88 26.06 17.21
C THR A 82 -2.05 26.80 16.18
N VAL A 83 -0.84 26.31 15.95
CA VAL A 83 0.05 26.76 14.88
C VAL A 83 0.61 25.54 14.17
N ASP A 84 0.72 25.60 12.85
CA ASP A 84 1.35 24.58 12.01
C ASP A 84 1.96 25.24 10.77
N GLU A 85 2.96 24.59 10.18
CA GLU A 85 3.62 25.05 8.96
C GLU A 85 3.23 24.16 7.78
N THR A 86 2.94 24.78 6.64
CA THR A 86 2.63 24.04 5.40
C THR A 86 3.53 24.51 4.26
N TRP A 87 4.12 23.57 3.54
CA TRP A 87 4.93 23.85 2.36
C TRP A 87 4.03 23.98 1.12
N ILE A 88 4.17 25.08 0.39
CA ILE A 88 3.47 25.29 -0.89
C ILE A 88 4.46 24.91 -2.01
N HIS A 89 4.14 23.83 -2.73
CA HIS A 89 4.98 23.32 -3.82
C HIS A 89 4.48 23.78 -5.19
N HIS A 90 5.40 24.09 -6.11
CA HIS A 90 5.08 24.43 -7.50
C HIS A 90 4.65 23.23 -8.35
N ASN A 91 5.04 22.00 -7.98
CA ASN A 91 4.66 20.77 -8.67
C ASN A 91 4.45 19.61 -7.68
N THR A 92 3.51 18.70 -7.97
CA THR A 92 3.22 17.52 -7.13
C THR A 92 3.81 16.26 -7.79
N PRO A 93 4.71 15.50 -7.13
CA PRO A 93 5.48 14.43 -7.79
C PRO A 93 4.73 13.10 -7.98
N GLU A 94 3.72 12.79 -7.20
CA GLU A 94 3.07 11.46 -7.23
C GLU A 94 1.55 11.60 -7.28
N THR A 95 0.94 10.98 -8.29
CA THR A 95 -0.51 10.96 -8.44
C THR A 95 -1.10 9.79 -7.66
N LYS A 96 -2.31 9.97 -7.14
CA LYS A 96 -3.02 8.91 -6.41
C LYS A 96 -3.19 7.64 -7.25
N GLU A 97 -3.26 7.77 -8.57
CA GLU A 97 -3.36 6.64 -9.52
C GLU A 97 -2.12 5.73 -9.54
N GLN A 98 -0.93 6.28 -9.29
CA GLN A 98 0.31 5.51 -9.18
C GLN A 98 0.34 4.63 -7.91
N SER A 99 -0.59 4.83 -6.97
CA SER A 99 -0.69 4.03 -5.74
C SER A 99 -1.67 2.86 -5.83
N ASN A 100 -2.11 2.51 -7.03
CA ASN A 100 -2.96 1.35 -7.25
C ASN A 100 -2.20 0.04 -6.99
N GLN A 101 -2.78 -0.85 -6.19
CA GLN A 101 -2.24 -2.16 -5.87
C GLN A 101 -3.31 -3.23 -6.10
N TRP A 102 -2.89 -4.43 -6.50
CA TRP A 102 -3.78 -5.58 -6.62
C TRP A 102 -4.00 -6.18 -5.23
N VAL A 103 -5.26 -6.43 -4.87
CA VAL A 103 -5.64 -7.08 -3.61
C VAL A 103 -6.63 -8.20 -3.88
N SER A 104 -6.67 -9.19 -2.99
CA SER A 104 -7.65 -10.27 -3.09
C SER A 104 -9.08 -9.77 -2.84
N SER A 105 -10.05 -10.50 -3.37
CA SER A 105 -11.47 -10.28 -3.07
C SER A 105 -11.71 -10.31 -1.56
N GLY A 106 -12.51 -9.36 -1.07
CA GLY A 106 -12.79 -9.21 0.38
C GLY A 106 -11.76 -8.40 1.19
N GLU A 107 -10.55 -8.17 0.67
CA GLU A 107 -9.55 -7.37 1.38
C GLU A 107 -9.81 -5.85 1.29
N HIS A 108 -9.37 -5.13 2.34
CA HIS A 108 -9.45 -3.67 2.41
C HIS A 108 -8.38 -3.00 1.55
N ALA A 109 -8.66 -1.76 1.13
CA ALA A 109 -7.68 -0.95 0.42
C ALA A 109 -6.38 -0.80 1.25
N PRO A 110 -5.22 -1.03 0.63
CA PRO A 110 -3.94 -0.97 1.32
C PRO A 110 -3.65 0.46 1.78
N LYS A 111 -2.85 0.61 2.84
CA LYS A 111 -2.47 1.92 3.38
C LYS A 111 -1.06 2.27 2.93
N LYS A 112 -0.92 3.40 2.24
CA LYS A 112 0.39 3.93 1.82
C LYS A 112 0.74 5.15 2.67
N ALA A 113 1.93 5.17 3.25
CA ALA A 113 2.43 6.38 3.89
C ALA A 113 2.75 7.43 2.82
N LYS A 114 2.40 8.69 3.07
CA LYS A 114 2.85 9.80 2.22
C LYS A 114 4.38 9.89 2.30
N MET A 115 5.04 9.82 1.16
CA MET A 115 6.44 10.25 1.07
C MET A 115 6.44 11.77 0.95
N GLY A 116 7.13 12.45 1.87
CA GLY A 116 7.36 13.88 1.74
C GLY A 116 8.33 14.13 0.58
N LEU A 117 8.16 15.26 -0.10
CA LEU A 117 9.24 15.80 -0.92
C LEU A 117 10.42 16.10 0.02
N SER A 118 11.57 15.45 -0.18
CA SER A 118 12.79 15.87 0.49
C SER A 118 13.18 17.23 -0.09
N ALA A 119 13.52 18.19 0.78
CA ALA A 119 14.32 19.32 0.34
C ALA A 119 15.67 18.73 -0.09
N ASN A 120 15.90 18.61 -1.41
CA ASN A 120 17.22 18.29 -1.93
C ASN A 120 18.19 19.32 -1.34
N LYS A 121 19.18 18.84 -0.58
CA LYS A 121 20.35 19.61 -0.18
C LYS A 121 21.50 19.22 -1.11
#